data_AF-A0A7Y4V8H3-F1
#
_entry.id   AF-A0A7Y4V8H3-F1
#
_cell.length_a   1.000
_cell.length_b   1.000
_cell.length_c   1.000
_cell.angle_alpha   90.00
_cell.angle_beta   90.00
_cell.angle_gamma   90.00
#
_symmetry.space_group_name_H-M   'P 1'
#
loop_
_entity.id
_entity.type
_entity.pdbx_description
1 polymer ?
#
loop_
_entity_poly.entity_id
_entity_poly.type
_entity_poly.pdbx_seq_one_letter_code
_entity_poly.pdbx_strand_id
1 'polypeptide(L)'
;MIRLVVLLCCFCFCANGQVKKYDQFELKEGDVVWKNSYPHFANRDSLRAAVVQMLKSKFYTFNVIRNEVGYNGELRHYKVDCKGYGRNYLNTPRMYWEGEWTGKFIVEIKENEYVVTVYALYYESPKPSTDYYRTEKQVKGRYLDAVTKKDRSFFLKRELSNLSLMNLSLKDAFKLSSTPYINN
;
A
#
# COMPACT_ATOMS: atom_id res chain seq x y z
N MET A 1 -30.85 52.57 -7.28
CA MET A 1 -29.42 52.69 -7.63
C MET A 1 -28.66 51.65 -6.80
N ILE A 2 -28.09 50.65 -7.47
CA ILE A 2 -26.88 49.90 -7.06
C ILE A 2 -27.01 49.15 -5.72
N ARG A 3 -27.54 47.91 -5.69
CA ARG A 3 -26.76 46.66 -5.90
C ARG A 3 -25.30 46.80 -5.44
N LEU A 4 -24.94 46.55 -4.17
CA LEU A 4 -23.57 46.08 -3.84
C LEU A 4 -23.26 45.67 -2.37
N VAL A 5 -24.14 45.05 -1.58
CA VAL A 5 -23.70 44.61 -0.21
C VAL A 5 -24.14 43.20 0.17
N VAL A 6 -24.35 42.32 -0.80
CA VAL A 6 -24.61 40.87 -0.54
C VAL A 6 -23.58 39.99 -1.26
N LEU A 7 -22.41 40.53 -1.60
CA LEU A 7 -21.37 39.83 -2.38
C LEU A 7 -20.06 39.68 -1.62
N LEU A 8 -20.12 39.53 -0.29
CA LEU A 8 -18.93 39.43 0.54
C LEU A 8 -19.12 38.51 1.76
N CYS A 9 -19.53 37.26 1.54
CA CYS A 9 -19.29 36.17 2.50
C CYS A 9 -19.48 34.75 1.94
N CYS A 10 -19.35 34.54 0.62
CA CYS A 10 -19.02 33.21 0.10
C CYS A 10 -17.51 32.97 0.21
N PHE A 11 -16.96 33.14 1.43
CA PHE A 11 -15.78 32.38 1.81
C PHE A 11 -16.25 30.94 1.97
N CYS A 12 -16.40 30.24 0.83
CA CYS A 12 -16.22 28.81 0.81
C CYS A 12 -14.81 28.56 1.32
N PHE A 13 -14.67 28.45 2.64
CA PHE A 13 -13.67 27.59 3.23
C PHE A 13 -13.90 26.24 2.57
N CYS A 14 -13.16 25.98 1.49
CA CYS A 14 -12.82 24.62 1.11
C CYS A 14 -12.14 24.06 2.36
N ALA A 15 -12.94 23.42 3.22
CA ALA A 15 -12.46 22.62 4.32
C ALA A 15 -11.34 21.78 3.71
N ASN A 16 -10.11 22.08 4.13
CA ASN A 16 -8.93 21.58 3.50
C ASN A 16 -8.87 20.10 3.89
N GLY A 17 -9.57 19.27 3.12
CA GLY A 17 -9.97 17.91 3.47
C GLY A 17 -8.78 17.17 4.04
N GLN A 18 -8.85 16.96 5.34
CA GLN A 18 -7.81 16.35 6.15
C GLN A 18 -7.96 14.83 5.98
N VAL A 19 -7.19 14.25 5.07
CA VAL A 19 -7.37 12.86 4.62
C VAL A 19 -6.62 11.90 5.57
N LYS A 20 -7.33 11.29 6.52
CA LYS A 20 -6.80 10.20 7.37
C LYS A 20 -6.93 8.82 6.73
N LYS A 21 -7.84 8.70 5.76
CA LYS A 21 -8.12 7.48 5.00
C LYS A 21 -8.18 7.84 3.52
N TYR A 22 -7.47 7.08 2.70
CA TYR A 22 -7.44 7.23 1.26
C TYR A 22 -7.35 5.86 0.61
N ASP A 23 -8.22 5.56 -0.36
CA ASP A 23 -8.34 4.21 -0.91
C ASP A 23 -8.49 3.16 0.22
N GLN A 24 -7.62 2.15 0.21
CA GLN A 24 -7.51 1.09 1.19
C GLN A 24 -6.51 1.43 2.30
N PHE A 25 -5.91 2.63 2.28
CA PHE A 25 -4.96 3.10 3.29
C PHE A 25 -5.63 3.90 4.39
N GLU A 26 -5.20 3.68 5.62
CA GLU A 26 -5.63 4.40 6.80
C GLU A 26 -4.43 4.63 7.73
N LEU A 27 -4.41 5.79 8.40
CA LEU A 27 -3.47 6.05 9.48
C LEU A 27 -4.01 5.48 10.79
N LYS A 28 -3.34 4.45 11.32
CA LYS A 28 -3.69 3.83 12.61
C LYS A 28 -2.47 3.69 13.48
N GLU A 29 -2.60 4.06 14.76
CA GLU A 29 -1.58 3.81 15.80
C GLU A 29 -0.16 4.28 15.42
N GLY A 30 -0.05 5.38 14.67
CA GLY A 30 1.23 5.89 14.21
C GLY A 30 1.88 5.06 13.10
N ASP A 31 1.06 4.44 12.25
CA ASP A 31 1.49 3.70 11.07
C ASP A 31 0.52 3.84 9.89
N VAL A 32 0.99 3.48 8.70
CA VAL A 32 0.18 3.39 7.47
C VAL A 32 -0.28 1.95 7.30
N VAL A 33 -1.58 1.74 7.42
CA VAL A 33 -2.20 0.43 7.31
C VAL A 33 -2.98 0.36 6.01
N TRP A 34 -2.64 -0.60 5.16
CA TRP A 34 -3.43 -0.96 3.99
C TRP A 34 -4.34 -2.13 4.32
N LYS A 35 -5.62 -2.05 3.99
CA LYS A 35 -6.59 -3.13 4.23
C LYS A 35 -7.51 -3.32 3.04
N ASN A 36 -7.59 -4.55 2.52
CA ASN A 36 -8.49 -4.89 1.42
C ASN A 36 -9.23 -6.21 1.70
N SER A 37 -10.51 -6.27 1.33
CA SER A 37 -11.29 -7.52 1.34
C SER A 37 -11.41 -8.09 -0.06
N TYR A 38 -11.37 -9.42 -0.15
CA TYR A 38 -11.51 -10.18 -1.38
C TYR A 38 -12.66 -11.16 -1.24
N PRO A 39 -13.78 -10.94 -1.95
CA PRO A 39 -14.88 -11.90 -1.96
C PRO A 39 -14.42 -13.18 -2.67
N HIS A 40 -14.71 -14.31 -2.05
CA HIS A 40 -14.44 -15.64 -2.57
C HIS A 40 -15.42 -16.65 -1.96
N PHE A 41 -16.45 -17.00 -2.73
CA PHE A 41 -17.53 -17.89 -2.31
C PHE A 41 -17.07 -19.35 -2.38
N ALA A 42 -16.40 -19.81 -1.34
CA ALA A 42 -16.01 -21.19 -1.15
C ALA A 42 -16.16 -21.58 0.33
N ASN A 43 -16.17 -22.88 0.62
CA ASN A 43 -16.08 -23.32 1.99
C ASN A 43 -14.76 -22.82 2.62
N ARG A 44 -14.77 -22.63 3.95
CA ARG A 44 -13.66 -22.01 4.69
C ARG A 44 -12.33 -22.73 4.50
N ASP A 45 -12.35 -24.06 4.37
CA ASP A 45 -11.13 -24.86 4.24
C ASP A 45 -10.52 -24.79 2.83
N SER A 46 -11.35 -24.81 1.79
CA SER A 46 -10.93 -24.57 0.41
C SER A 46 -10.35 -23.15 0.25
N LEU A 47 -11.01 -22.13 0.82
CA LEU A 47 -10.48 -20.77 0.82
C LEU A 47 -9.15 -20.69 1.57
N ARG A 48 -9.04 -21.34 2.72
CA ARG A 48 -7.80 -21.40 3.51
C ARG A 48 -6.66 -22.06 2.74
N ALA A 49 -6.95 -23.13 1.99
CA ALA A 49 -5.99 -23.81 1.12
C ALA A 49 -5.52 -22.93 -0.04
N ALA A 50 -6.46 -22.25 -0.71
CA ALA A 50 -6.15 -21.32 -1.80
C ALA A 50 -5.27 -20.15 -1.32
N VAL A 51 -5.58 -19.58 -0.16
CA VAL A 51 -4.80 -18.48 0.43
C VAL A 51 -3.38 -18.92 0.79
N VAL A 52 -3.20 -20.08 1.43
CA VAL A 52 -1.84 -20.54 1.76
C VAL A 52 -1.02 -20.87 0.52
N GLN A 53 -1.66 -21.41 -0.53
CA GLN A 53 -1.00 -21.67 -1.81
C GLN A 53 -0.56 -20.36 -2.47
N MET A 54 -1.44 -19.35 -2.51
CA MET A 54 -1.12 -18.00 -3.00
C MET A 54 0.04 -17.37 -2.23
N LEU A 55 0.06 -17.48 -0.90
CA LEU A 55 1.17 -16.96 -0.09
C LEU A 55 2.47 -17.69 -0.46
N LYS A 56 2.47 -19.03 -0.43
CA LYS A 56 3.66 -19.85 -0.76
C LYS A 56 4.19 -19.64 -2.18
N SER A 57 3.34 -19.29 -3.15
CA SER A 57 3.78 -19.06 -4.53
C SER A 57 4.53 -17.74 -4.72
N LYS A 58 4.58 -16.86 -3.72
CA LYS A 58 5.16 -15.52 -3.82
C LYS A 58 6.52 -15.49 -3.13
N PHE A 59 7.57 -15.24 -3.90
CA PHE A 59 8.96 -15.14 -3.41
C PHE A 59 9.18 -14.02 -2.38
N TYR A 60 8.26 -13.05 -2.29
CA TYR A 60 8.33 -11.91 -1.37
C TYR A 60 7.57 -12.13 -0.06
N THR A 61 6.94 -13.28 0.16
CA THR A 61 6.28 -13.59 1.44
C THR A 61 7.14 -14.53 2.28
N PHE A 62 7.33 -14.19 3.55
CA PHE A 62 8.22 -14.88 4.46
C PHE A 62 7.56 -15.09 5.82
N ASN A 63 8.07 -16.06 6.58
CA ASN A 63 7.65 -16.33 7.96
C ASN A 63 6.13 -16.46 8.11
N VAL A 64 5.49 -17.16 7.18
CA VAL A 64 4.03 -17.33 7.16
C VAL A 64 3.62 -18.31 8.27
N ILE A 65 2.95 -17.79 9.28
CA ILE A 65 2.49 -18.52 10.47
C ILE A 65 0.97 -18.54 10.47
N ARG A 66 0.38 -19.71 10.70
CA ARG A 66 -1.07 -19.87 10.87
C ARG A 66 -1.49 -19.40 12.26
N ASN A 67 -2.63 -18.71 12.34
CA ASN A 67 -3.32 -18.40 13.60
C ASN A 67 -4.79 -18.87 13.53
N GLU A 68 -5.57 -18.59 14.57
CA GLU A 68 -6.98 -19.03 14.68
C GLU A 68 -7.86 -18.49 13.54
N VAL A 69 -7.59 -17.25 13.12
CA VAL A 69 -8.42 -16.52 12.15
C VAL A 69 -7.89 -16.60 10.72
N GLY A 70 -6.64 -17.02 10.50
CA GLY A 70 -6.00 -17.10 9.19
C GLY A 70 -4.47 -17.20 9.29
N TYR A 71 -3.75 -16.20 8.76
CA TYR A 71 -2.29 -16.23 8.62
C TYR A 71 -1.65 -14.87 8.94
N ASN A 72 -0.45 -14.90 9.50
CA ASN A 72 0.41 -13.73 9.65
C ASN A 72 1.73 -13.99 8.92
N GLY A 73 2.40 -12.94 8.45
CA GLY A 73 3.71 -13.09 7.84
C GLY A 73 4.39 -11.76 7.55
N GLU A 74 5.48 -11.84 6.82
CA GLU A 74 6.32 -10.70 6.43
C GLU A 74 6.37 -10.55 4.92
N LEU A 75 6.29 -9.31 4.45
CA LEU A 75 6.70 -8.93 3.11
C LEU A 75 8.20 -8.61 3.14
N ARG A 76 8.97 -9.21 2.24
CA ARG A 76 10.38 -8.84 2.01
C ARG A 76 10.69 -8.77 0.53
N HIS A 77 11.54 -7.83 0.13
CA HIS A 77 11.94 -7.63 -1.27
C HIS A 77 10.73 -7.43 -2.22
N TYR A 78 9.61 -6.91 -1.71
CA TYR A 78 8.44 -6.64 -2.52
C TYR A 78 8.72 -5.45 -3.45
N LYS A 79 8.37 -5.58 -4.73
CA LYS A 79 8.53 -4.51 -5.73
C LYS A 79 7.16 -4.10 -6.25
N VAL A 80 6.96 -2.79 -6.35
CA VAL A 80 5.71 -2.22 -6.85
C VAL A 80 5.71 -2.29 -8.38
N ASP A 81 4.65 -2.84 -8.97
CA ASP A 81 4.53 -2.97 -10.43
C ASP A 81 4.18 -1.63 -11.08
N CYS A 82 5.16 -0.73 -11.14
CA CYS A 82 4.98 0.60 -11.70
C CYS A 82 4.61 0.52 -13.20
N LYS A 83 5.26 -0.36 -13.96
CA LYS A 83 5.05 -0.50 -15.40
C LYS A 83 3.64 -0.98 -15.73
N GLY A 84 3.15 -1.99 -15.01
CA GLY A 84 1.80 -2.53 -15.18
C GLY A 84 0.70 -1.49 -15.01
N TYR A 85 0.94 -0.43 -14.23
CA TYR A 85 -0.01 0.67 -14.01
C TYR A 85 0.35 1.97 -14.76
N GLY A 86 1.08 1.87 -15.88
CA GLY A 86 1.35 3.01 -16.77
C GLY A 86 2.31 4.07 -16.21
N ARG A 87 3.06 3.71 -15.16
CA ARG A 87 4.08 4.58 -14.58
C ARG A 87 5.42 4.37 -15.30
N ASN A 88 6.23 5.42 -15.31
CA ASN A 88 7.59 5.40 -15.87
C ASN A 88 8.59 5.99 -14.86
N TYR A 89 9.88 5.81 -15.14
CA TYR A 89 10.96 6.31 -14.27
C TYR A 89 10.87 7.82 -14.01
N LEU A 90 10.39 8.61 -14.98
CA LEU A 90 10.35 10.08 -14.88
C LEU A 90 9.19 10.60 -14.03
N ASN A 91 8.09 9.85 -13.94
CA ASN A 91 6.87 10.28 -13.23
C ASN A 91 6.60 9.49 -11.93
N THR A 92 7.60 8.73 -11.47
CA THR A 92 7.49 7.84 -10.31
C THR A 92 8.63 8.09 -9.34
N PRO A 93 8.35 8.30 -8.04
CA PRO A 93 9.41 8.38 -7.06
C PRO A 93 10.26 7.11 -7.05
N ARG A 94 11.59 7.23 -6.94
CA ARG A 94 12.53 6.09 -6.97
C ARG A 94 12.18 5.01 -5.94
N MET A 95 11.60 5.38 -4.80
CA MET A 95 11.16 4.40 -3.78
C MET A 95 10.10 3.40 -4.28
N TYR A 96 9.32 3.74 -5.31
CA TYR A 96 8.41 2.80 -5.95
C TYR A 96 9.05 2.10 -7.15
N TRP A 97 9.84 2.83 -7.95
CA TRP A 97 10.40 2.29 -9.20
C TRP A 97 11.53 1.28 -8.97
N GLU A 98 12.45 1.58 -8.05
CA GLU A 98 13.65 0.78 -7.78
C GLU A 98 13.69 0.31 -6.33
N GLY A 99 12.79 0.83 -5.50
CA GLY A 99 12.75 0.49 -4.10
C GLY A 99 12.23 -0.92 -3.85
N GLU A 100 12.80 -1.52 -2.82
CA GLU A 100 12.35 -2.78 -2.25
C GLU A 100 11.60 -2.50 -0.96
N TRP A 101 10.46 -3.16 -0.81
CA TRP A 101 9.56 -2.97 0.29
C TRP A 101 9.60 -4.15 1.24
N THR A 102 9.58 -3.83 2.53
CA THR A 102 9.43 -4.78 3.61
C THR A 102 8.27 -4.37 4.49
N GLY A 103 7.63 -5.33 5.15
CA GLY A 103 6.55 -5.05 6.07
C GLY A 103 5.95 -6.30 6.66
N LYS A 104 4.81 -6.15 7.33
CA LYS A 104 4.06 -7.26 7.91
C LYS A 104 2.69 -7.35 7.26
N PHE A 105 2.16 -8.56 7.20
CA PHE A 105 0.81 -8.78 6.73
C PHE A 105 0.03 -9.74 7.64
N ILE A 106 -1.28 -9.57 7.65
CA ILE A 106 -2.27 -10.43 8.27
C ILE A 106 -3.30 -10.77 7.19
N VAL A 107 -3.64 -12.04 7.07
CA VAL A 107 -4.74 -12.51 6.24
C VAL A 107 -5.78 -13.18 7.15
N GLU A 108 -6.94 -12.57 7.27
CA GLU A 108 -8.08 -13.09 8.02
C GLU A 108 -9.01 -13.85 7.07
N ILE A 109 -9.32 -15.11 7.37
CA ILE A 109 -10.27 -15.92 6.61
C ILE A 109 -11.64 -15.81 7.28
N LYS A 110 -12.61 -15.29 6.53
CA LYS A 110 -14.00 -15.18 6.94
C LYS A 110 -14.88 -16.04 6.05
N GLU A 111 -16.17 -16.07 6.36
CA GLU A 111 -17.15 -16.69 5.49
C GLU A 111 -17.24 -15.92 4.16
N ASN A 112 -17.02 -16.60 3.04
CA ASN A 112 -17.08 -16.06 1.68
C ASN A 112 -16.11 -14.91 1.34
N GLU A 113 -15.16 -14.57 2.21
CA GLU A 113 -14.14 -13.55 1.93
C GLU A 113 -12.85 -13.82 2.71
N TYR A 114 -11.75 -13.24 2.23
CA TYR A 114 -10.54 -13.06 3.03
C TYR A 114 -10.13 -11.60 3.03
N VAL A 115 -9.61 -11.17 4.17
CA VAL A 115 -9.23 -9.78 4.41
C VAL A 115 -7.73 -9.73 4.62
N VAL A 116 -7.05 -8.93 3.81
CA VAL A 116 -5.61 -8.72 3.92
C VAL A 116 -5.35 -7.35 4.54
N THR A 117 -4.51 -7.33 5.56
CA THR A 117 -4.00 -6.11 6.19
C THR A 117 -2.48 -6.10 6.05
N VAL A 118 -1.92 -5.03 5.47
CA VAL A 118 -0.47 -4.81 5.36
C VAL A 118 -0.11 -3.57 6.17
N TYR A 119 0.93 -3.66 6.98
CA TYR A 119 1.35 -2.61 7.90
C TYR A 119 2.85 -2.68 8.15
N ALA A 120 3.39 -1.73 8.92
CA ALA A 120 4.80 -1.59 9.22
C ALA A 120 5.66 -1.56 7.95
N LEU A 121 5.23 -0.80 6.94
CA LEU A 121 5.90 -0.72 5.65
C LEU A 121 7.18 0.13 5.74
N TYR A 122 8.28 -0.45 5.28
CA TYR A 122 9.56 0.22 5.07
C TYR A 122 9.99 0.04 3.63
N TYR A 123 10.67 1.05 3.10
CA TYR A 123 11.29 0.99 1.79
C TYR A 123 12.80 1.12 1.91
N GLU A 124 13.50 0.49 0.98
CA GLU A 124 14.91 0.68 0.71
C GLU A 124 15.07 1.00 -0.77
N SER A 125 15.69 2.15 -1.09
CA SER A 125 15.85 2.59 -2.48
C SER A 125 17.22 3.21 -2.72
N PRO A 126 17.83 3.02 -3.91
CA PRO A 126 19.08 3.68 -4.25
C PRO A 126 18.87 5.19 -4.37
N LYS A 127 19.78 5.96 -3.76
CA LYS A 127 19.89 7.41 -3.95
C LYS A 127 21.17 7.69 -4.74
N PRO A 128 21.10 8.52 -5.80
CA PRO A 128 22.31 8.90 -6.52
C PRO A 128 23.15 9.75 -5.57
N SER A 129 24.41 9.38 -5.36
CA SER A 129 25.35 10.27 -4.68
C SER A 129 25.71 11.44 -5.59
N THR A 130 25.84 12.62 -4.99
CA THR A 130 26.40 13.81 -5.64
C THR A 130 27.93 13.85 -5.56
N ASP A 131 28.55 12.84 -4.94
CA ASP A 131 30.00 12.77 -4.77
C ASP A 131 30.71 12.41 -6.09
N TYR A 132 31.97 12.85 -6.21
CA TYR A 132 32.82 12.66 -7.40
C TYR A 132 32.98 11.18 -7.79
N TYR A 133 32.85 10.27 -6.83
CA TYR A 133 32.74 8.83 -7.05
C TYR A 133 31.26 8.42 -6.98
N ARG A 134 30.66 8.09 -8.14
CA ARG A 134 29.27 7.60 -8.29
C ARG A 134 29.03 6.27 -7.55
N THR A 135 28.97 6.32 -6.23
CA THR A 135 28.50 5.20 -5.42
C THR A 135 27.03 5.43 -5.10
N GLU A 136 26.17 4.49 -5.48
CA GLU A 136 24.76 4.55 -5.10
C GLU A 136 24.64 4.23 -3.61
N LYS A 137 24.09 5.17 -2.82
CA LYS A 137 23.84 4.94 -1.40
C LYS A 137 22.40 4.48 -1.22
N GLN A 138 22.20 3.36 -0.54
CA GLN A 138 20.86 2.92 -0.16
C GLN A 138 20.27 3.86 0.90
N VAL A 139 19.04 4.30 0.66
CA VAL A 139 18.22 5.07 1.60
C VAL A 139 17.09 4.20 2.09
N LYS A 140 16.95 4.13 3.41
CA LYS A 140 15.88 3.42 4.11
C LYS A 140 14.92 4.42 4.73
N GLY A 141 13.64 4.11 4.72
CA GLY A 141 12.63 4.96 5.36
C GLY A 141 11.35 4.21 5.70
N ARG A 142 10.62 4.73 6.69
CA ARG A 142 9.26 4.29 6.99
C ARG A 142 8.31 4.88 5.96
N TYR A 143 7.36 4.07 5.51
CA TYR A 143 6.38 4.55 4.53
C TYR A 143 5.55 5.71 5.08
N LEU A 144 5.17 5.64 6.35
CA LEU A 144 4.49 6.71 7.09
C LEU A 144 5.16 8.07 6.90
N ASP A 145 6.48 8.14 7.07
CA ASP A 145 7.21 9.40 6.99
C ASP A 145 7.27 9.96 5.57
N ALA A 146 7.15 9.09 4.55
CA ALA A 146 7.12 9.50 3.15
C ALA A 146 5.76 10.06 2.72
N VAL A 147 4.66 9.50 3.25
CA VAL A 147 3.30 9.81 2.76
C VAL A 147 2.48 10.73 3.65
N THR A 148 2.97 11.07 4.85
CA THR A 148 2.24 11.92 5.80
C THR A 148 2.88 13.28 6.03
N LYS A 149 2.11 14.22 6.59
CA LYS A 149 2.63 15.49 7.10
C LYS A 149 3.59 15.24 8.27
N LYS A 150 4.38 16.25 8.63
CA LYS A 150 5.36 16.18 9.75
C LYS A 150 4.73 15.76 11.08
N ASP A 151 3.48 16.14 11.32
CA ASP A 151 2.70 15.78 12.51
C ASP A 151 2.03 14.40 12.42
N ARG A 152 2.21 13.69 11.29
CA ARG A 152 1.68 12.35 10.99
C ARG A 152 0.17 12.22 11.11
N SER A 153 -0.55 13.34 11.06
CA SER A 153 -1.99 13.39 11.28
C SER A 153 -2.80 13.07 10.02
N PHE A 154 -2.23 13.37 8.83
CA PHE A 154 -2.88 13.23 7.53
C PHE A 154 -1.92 12.84 6.42
N PHE A 155 -2.46 12.23 5.37
CA PHE A 155 -1.74 12.01 4.12
C PHE A 155 -1.42 13.33 3.41
N LEU A 156 -0.26 13.36 2.75
CA LEU A 156 0.14 14.44 1.84
C LEU A 156 -0.66 14.33 0.54
N LYS A 157 -1.34 15.41 0.14
CA LYS A 157 -2.13 15.45 -1.10
C LYS A 157 -1.33 15.05 -2.34
N ARG A 158 -0.05 15.45 -2.42
CA ARG A 158 0.84 15.10 -3.54
C ARG A 158 1.15 13.60 -3.63
N GLU A 159 1.03 12.88 -2.52
CA GLU A 159 1.35 11.45 -2.44
C GLU A 159 0.13 10.56 -2.73
N LEU A 160 -1.07 11.12 -2.87
CA LEU A 160 -2.29 10.34 -3.11
C LEU A 160 -2.18 9.49 -4.39
N SER A 161 -1.60 10.03 -5.47
CA SER A 161 -1.43 9.26 -6.70
C SER A 161 -0.45 8.07 -6.55
N ASN A 162 0.52 8.20 -5.64
CA ASN A 162 1.48 7.15 -5.32
C ASN A 162 0.90 6.12 -4.35
N LEU A 163 0.04 6.56 -3.42
CA LEU A 163 -0.77 5.67 -2.60
C LEU A 163 -1.69 4.81 -3.47
N SER A 164 -2.35 5.39 -4.48
CA SER A 164 -3.14 4.59 -5.43
C SER A 164 -2.30 3.59 -6.21
N LEU A 165 -1.07 3.95 -6.60
CA LEU A 165 -0.14 3.02 -7.24
C LEU A 165 0.18 1.82 -6.34
N MET A 166 0.57 2.08 -5.09
CA MET A 166 0.83 1.03 -4.11
C MET A 166 -0.44 0.19 -3.84
N ASN A 167 -1.60 0.83 -3.77
CA ASN A 167 -2.88 0.16 -3.57
C ASN A 167 -3.15 -0.86 -4.67
N LEU A 168 -3.04 -0.47 -5.94
CA LEU A 168 -3.23 -1.36 -7.07
C LEU A 168 -2.25 -2.53 -7.03
N SER A 169 -0.97 -2.22 -6.83
CA SER A 169 0.07 -3.24 -6.74
C SER A 169 -0.20 -4.25 -5.62
N LEU A 170 -0.55 -3.80 -4.41
CA LEU A 170 -0.88 -4.67 -3.29
C LEU A 170 -2.17 -5.46 -3.54
N LYS A 171 -3.17 -4.87 -4.22
CA LYS A 171 -4.38 -5.58 -4.61
C LYS A 171 -4.06 -6.79 -5.48
N ASP A 172 -3.26 -6.59 -6.52
CA ASP A 172 -2.90 -7.69 -7.41
C ASP A 172 -1.94 -8.68 -6.73
N ALA A 173 -1.04 -8.18 -5.87
CA ALA A 173 -0.14 -9.00 -5.06
C ALA A 173 -0.85 -9.92 -4.07
N PHE A 174 -2.11 -9.69 -3.71
CA PHE A 174 -2.85 -10.56 -2.79
C PHE A 174 -4.13 -11.13 -3.38
N LYS A 175 -4.35 -11.00 -4.70
CA LYS A 175 -5.50 -11.60 -5.38
C LYS A 175 -5.24 -13.08 -5.67
N LEU A 176 -6.16 -13.98 -5.32
CA LEU A 176 -6.00 -15.42 -5.60
C LEU A 176 -5.72 -15.74 -7.08
N SER A 177 -6.36 -15.03 -8.02
CA SER A 177 -6.12 -15.21 -9.46
C SER A 177 -4.71 -14.85 -9.92
N SER A 178 -3.89 -14.22 -9.07
CA SER A 178 -2.46 -13.98 -9.34
C SER A 178 -1.59 -15.23 -9.10
N THR A 179 -2.19 -16.36 -8.68
CA THR A 179 -1.50 -17.61 -8.40
C THR A 179 -1.49 -18.50 -9.65
N PRO A 180 -0.32 -18.81 -10.23
CA PRO A 180 -0.23 -19.59 -11.48
C PRO A 180 -0.70 -21.05 -11.36
N TYR A 181 -1.05 -21.54 -10.17
CA TYR A 181 -1.37 -22.95 -9.88
C TYR A 181 -2.79 -23.20 -9.33
N ILE A 182 -3.72 -22.25 -9.46
CA ILE A 182 -5.12 -22.42 -8.99
C ILE A 182 -6.08 -22.85 -10.12
N ASN A 183 -5.60 -22.95 -11.37
CA ASN A 183 -6.36 -23.53 -12.46
C ASN A 183 -5.92 -24.98 -12.70
N ASN A 184 -6.50 -25.92 -11.96
CA ASN A 184 -6.65 -27.33 -12.34
C ASN A 184 -7.87 -27.90 -11.60
#